data_AF-A0A2U1C6T6-F1
#
_entry.id   AF-A0A2U1C6T6-F1
#
_cell.length_a   1.000
_cell.length_b   1.000
_cell.length_c   1.000
_cell.angle_alpha   90.00
_cell.angle_beta   90.00
_cell.angle_gamma   90.00
#
_symmetry.space_group_name_H-M   'P 1'
#
loop_
_entity.id
_entity.type
_entity.pdbx_description
1 polymer ?
#
loop_
_entity_poly.entity_id
_entity_poly.type
_entity_poly.pdbx_seq_one_letter_code
_entity_poly.pdbx_strand_id
1 'polypeptide(L)'
;MTIGNRARGSLLVPLCMVVTAWMGDAMAGTSECYAIKDADKRAYCLAQVKRDYGYCYRIKDGDNRNQCLAEIKGSRDRCYAIKDQDRRKACLARAISR
;
A
#
# COMPACT_ATOMS: atom_id res chain seq x y z
N MET A 1 2.57 5.21 53.47
CA MET A 1 3.93 5.17 54.08
C MET A 1 4.20 3.74 54.52
N THR A 2 5.05 3.01 53.80
CA THR A 2 6.20 2.24 54.32
C THR A 2 6.93 1.63 53.12
N ILE A 3 8.26 1.66 53.24
CA ILE A 3 9.30 1.38 52.25
C ILE A 3 9.73 -0.09 52.41
N GLY A 4 10.05 -0.78 51.31
CA GLY A 4 10.55 -2.17 51.34
C GLY A 4 11.41 -2.54 50.12
N ASN A 5 12.67 -2.13 50.18
CA ASN A 5 13.86 -2.49 49.37
C ASN A 5 13.85 -3.80 48.53
N ARG A 6 14.34 -3.68 47.29
CA ARG A 6 15.61 -4.24 46.74
C ARG A 6 15.48 -4.36 45.21
N ALA A 7 16.48 -4.19 44.38
CA ALA A 7 17.82 -3.64 44.41
C ALA A 7 18.36 -3.91 43.00
N ARG A 8 19.21 -3.02 42.49
CA ARG A 8 20.26 -3.29 41.50
C ARG A 8 19.82 -3.54 40.05
N GLY A 9 20.04 -2.51 39.25
CA GLY A 9 20.15 -2.64 37.80
C GLY A 9 20.50 -1.31 37.15
N SER A 10 21.48 -0.59 37.69
CA SER A 10 22.01 0.62 37.06
C SER A 10 22.71 0.24 35.76
N LEU A 11 22.14 0.62 34.62
CA LEU A 11 22.93 0.93 33.43
C LEU A 11 22.36 2.17 32.77
N LEU A 12 23.14 3.23 32.94
CA LEU A 12 23.03 4.55 32.36
C LEU A 12 22.75 4.46 30.86
N VAL A 13 21.55 4.84 30.43
CA VAL A 13 21.28 5.19 29.03
C VAL A 13 21.51 6.69 28.91
N PRO A 14 22.52 7.15 28.14
CA PRO A 14 22.82 8.57 28.03
C PRO A 14 21.68 9.29 27.30
N LEU A 15 21.24 10.40 27.91
CA LEU A 15 20.07 11.21 27.55
C LEU A 15 20.23 12.03 26.24
N CYS A 16 21.03 11.57 25.26
CA CYS A 16 21.47 12.37 24.10
C CYS A 16 21.08 11.85 22.71
N MET A 17 20.15 10.90 22.57
CA MET A 17 19.70 10.45 21.23
C MET A 17 18.20 10.58 21.02
N VAL A 18 17.63 11.71 21.41
CA VAL A 18 16.38 12.19 20.84
C VAL A 18 16.77 13.09 19.66
N VAL A 19 16.10 12.98 18.51
CA VAL A 19 16.37 13.69 17.23
C VAL A 19 17.39 12.95 16.35
N THR A 20 16.98 11.96 15.55
CA THR A 20 16.38 12.19 14.23
C THR A 20 15.71 10.91 13.73
N ALA A 21 14.49 10.65 14.20
CA ALA A 21 13.57 9.76 13.50
C ALA A 21 13.01 10.50 12.28
N TRP A 22 13.82 10.67 11.23
CA TRP A 22 13.32 11.04 9.92
C TRP A 22 13.19 9.76 9.10
N MET A 23 11.94 9.31 9.07
CA MET A 23 11.37 8.30 8.20
C MET A 23 12.01 8.36 6.81
N GLY A 24 12.86 7.39 6.49
CA GLY A 24 13.12 7.04 5.10
C GLY A 24 11.90 6.30 4.61
N ASP A 25 10.96 6.99 3.95
CA ASP A 25 9.90 6.37 3.17
C ASP A 25 10.59 5.45 2.15
N ALA A 26 10.50 4.15 2.38
CA ALA A 26 10.96 3.14 1.45
C ALA A 26 10.08 3.25 0.20
N MET A 27 10.51 4.07 -0.76
CA MET A 27 9.99 4.06 -2.11
C MET A 27 10.32 2.69 -2.70
N ALA A 28 9.43 1.71 -2.51
CA ALA A 28 9.46 0.45 -3.24
C ALA A 28 9.46 0.82 -4.72
N GLY A 29 10.64 0.73 -5.32
CA GLY A 29 11.00 1.49 -6.51
C GLY A 29 10.16 1.09 -7.69
N THR A 30 9.74 2.09 -8.47
CA THR A 30 9.17 1.90 -9.81
C THR A 30 9.96 0.92 -10.69
N SER A 31 11.24 0.69 -10.40
CA SER A 31 12.13 -0.31 -11.01
C SER A 31 11.59 -1.73 -10.97
N GLU A 32 11.02 -2.17 -9.85
CA GLU A 32 10.47 -3.53 -9.69
C GLU A 32 9.29 -3.77 -10.62
N CYS A 33 8.46 -2.74 -10.83
CA CYS A 33 7.34 -2.83 -11.76
C CYS A 33 7.81 -3.03 -13.21
N TYR A 34 8.94 -2.44 -13.61
CA TYR A 34 9.47 -2.57 -14.98
C TYR A 34 10.04 -3.96 -15.28
N ALA A 35 10.46 -4.71 -14.25
CA ALA A 35 10.90 -6.10 -14.41
C ALA A 35 9.74 -7.07 -14.74
N ILE A 36 8.49 -6.65 -14.55
CA ILE A 36 7.31 -7.45 -14.85
C ILE A 36 7.15 -7.58 -16.38
N LYS A 37 7.24 -8.82 -16.87
CA LYS A 37 7.07 -9.15 -18.31
C LYS A 37 5.65 -8.89 -18.82
N ASP A 38 4.66 -9.12 -17.97
CA ASP A 38 3.25 -8.92 -18.33
C ASP A 38 2.89 -7.43 -18.31
N ALA A 39 2.42 -6.92 -19.45
CA ALA A 39 2.16 -5.50 -19.63
C ALA A 39 1.04 -4.97 -18.72
N ASP A 40 0.01 -5.77 -18.48
CA ASP A 40 -1.15 -5.41 -17.65
C ASP A 40 -0.75 -5.36 -16.17
N LYS A 41 -0.03 -6.38 -15.68
CA LYS A 41 0.52 -6.41 -14.32
C LYS A 41 1.54 -5.30 -14.09
N ARG A 42 2.38 -5.00 -15.09
CA ARG A 42 3.30 -3.86 -15.05
C ARG A 42 2.54 -2.55 -14.92
N ALA A 43 1.52 -2.34 -15.76
CA ALA A 43 0.70 -1.13 -15.71
C ALA A 43 -0.03 -0.98 -14.38
N TYR A 44 -0.58 -2.07 -13.84
CA TYR A 44 -1.21 -2.10 -12.52
C TYR A 44 -0.22 -1.74 -11.39
N CYS A 45 0.98 -2.34 -11.41
CA CYS A 45 2.04 -2.04 -10.46
C CYS A 45 2.45 -0.56 -10.52
N LEU A 46 2.68 -0.04 -11.73
CA LEU A 46 3.02 1.36 -11.95
C LEU A 46 1.91 2.30 -11.48
N ALA A 47 0.63 1.95 -11.69
CA ALA A 47 -0.50 2.72 -11.21
C ALA A 47 -0.52 2.83 -9.68
N GLN A 48 -0.20 1.75 -8.97
CA GLN A 48 -0.16 1.73 -7.51
C GLN A 48 1.03 2.51 -6.96
N VAL A 49 2.23 2.29 -7.50
CA VAL A 49 3.46 2.96 -7.03
C VAL A 49 3.43 4.46 -7.33
N LYS A 50 3.01 4.85 -8.54
CA LYS A 50 2.91 6.27 -8.92
C LYS A 50 1.61 6.93 -8.46
N ARG A 51 0.66 6.16 -7.93
CA ARG A 51 -0.70 6.59 -7.57
C ARG A 51 -1.41 7.33 -8.72
N ASP A 52 -1.12 6.94 -9.95
CA ASP A 52 -1.63 7.58 -11.17
C ASP A 52 -2.57 6.64 -11.93
N TYR A 53 -3.83 7.05 -12.02
CA TYR A 53 -4.89 6.31 -12.69
C TYR A 53 -4.70 6.25 -14.22
N GLY A 54 -3.86 7.10 -14.80
CA GLY A 54 -3.49 7.07 -16.22
C GLY A 54 -2.89 5.72 -16.64
N TYR A 55 -2.13 5.08 -15.74
CA TYR A 55 -1.59 3.75 -15.99
C TYR A 55 -2.66 2.65 -16.02
N CYS A 56 -3.77 2.81 -15.28
CA CYS A 56 -4.87 1.84 -15.32
C CYS A 56 -5.50 1.74 -16.73
N TYR A 57 -5.52 2.83 -17.51
CA TYR A 57 -6.05 2.80 -18.87
C TYR A 57 -5.17 2.04 -19.87
N ARG A 58 -3.90 1.77 -19.52
CA ARG A 58 -3.00 0.94 -20.35
C ARG A 58 -3.30 -0.55 -20.22
N ILE A 59 -4.05 -0.95 -19.19
CA ILE A 59 -4.45 -2.33 -18.95
C ILE A 59 -5.50 -2.74 -20.00
N LYS A 60 -5.21 -3.83 -20.72
CA LYS A 60 -6.11 -4.37 -21.75
C LYS A 60 -7.28 -5.11 -21.14
N ASP A 61 -7.04 -5.90 -20.09
CA ASP A 61 -8.10 -6.59 -19.36
C ASP A 61 -9.05 -5.60 -18.68
N GLY A 62 -10.33 -5.64 -19.07
CA GLY A 62 -11.34 -4.70 -18.60
C GLY A 62 -11.58 -4.79 -17.09
N ASP A 63 -11.49 -6.00 -16.53
CA ASP A 63 -11.71 -6.28 -15.12
C ASP A 63 -10.52 -5.77 -14.27
N ASN A 64 -9.28 -6.04 -14.67
CA ASN A 64 -8.05 -5.48 -14.10
C ASN A 64 -8.08 -3.95 -14.14
N ARG A 65 -8.52 -3.36 -15.26
CA ARG A 65 -8.62 -1.90 -15.42
C ARG A 65 -9.61 -1.30 -14.44
N ASN A 66 -10.82 -1.88 -14.35
CA ASN A 66 -11.85 -1.40 -13.44
C ASN A 66 -11.44 -1.55 -11.98
N GLN A 67 -10.77 -2.65 -11.64
CA GLN A 67 -10.19 -2.86 -10.32
C GLN A 67 -9.12 -1.81 -9.98
N CYS A 68 -8.17 -1.58 -10.90
CA CYS A 68 -7.14 -0.55 -10.75
C CYS A 68 -7.76 0.84 -10.55
N LEU A 69 -8.73 1.22 -11.38
CA LEU A 69 -9.41 2.50 -11.27
C LEU A 69 -10.17 2.64 -9.93
N ALA A 70 -10.82 1.57 -9.46
CA ALA A 70 -11.50 1.58 -8.17
C ALA A 70 -10.51 1.80 -7.01
N GLU A 71 -9.34 1.16 -7.03
CA GLU A 71 -8.33 1.26 -5.97
C GLU A 71 -7.58 2.60 -5.97
N ILE A 72 -7.36 3.21 -7.14
CA ILE A 72 -6.68 4.51 -7.24
C ILE A 72 -7.67 5.66 -7.01
N LYS A 73 -8.83 5.66 -7.67
CA LYS A 73 -9.84 6.72 -7.55
C LYS A 73 -10.76 6.58 -6.33
N GLY A 74 -10.76 5.42 -5.65
CA GLY A 74 -11.71 5.14 -4.56
C GLY A 74 -13.16 4.93 -5.04
N SER A 75 -13.37 4.73 -6.34
CA SER A 75 -14.73 4.63 -6.91
C SER A 75 -15.24 3.20 -6.82
N ARG A 76 -15.97 2.89 -5.73
CA ARG A 76 -16.62 1.59 -5.53
C ARG A 76 -17.53 1.19 -6.69
N ASP A 77 -18.14 2.16 -7.37
CA ASP A 77 -19.02 1.91 -8.53
C ASP A 77 -18.31 1.18 -9.68
N ARG A 78 -17.00 1.41 -9.83
CA ARG A 78 -16.20 0.74 -10.86
C ARG A 78 -16.07 -0.76 -10.60
N CYS A 79 -16.17 -1.20 -9.35
CA CYS A 79 -16.15 -2.63 -9.05
C CYS A 79 -17.36 -3.35 -9.66
N TYR A 80 -18.54 -2.72 -9.78
CA TYR A 80 -19.71 -3.36 -10.40
C TYR A 80 -19.56 -3.60 -11.90
N ALA A 81 -18.63 -2.90 -12.57
CA ALA A 81 -18.32 -3.12 -13.97
C ALA A 81 -17.37 -4.31 -14.22
N ILE A 82 -16.82 -4.93 -13.15
CA ILE A 82 -15.99 -6.13 -13.24
C ILE A 82 -16.89 -7.33 -13.51
N LYS A 83 -16.67 -8.06 -14.60
CA LYS A 83 -17.51 -9.21 -14.99
C LYS A 83 -17.29 -10.41 -14.09
N ASP A 84 -16.04 -10.69 -13.74
CA ASP A 84 -15.70 -11.78 -12.83
C ASP A 84 -16.25 -11.53 -11.41
N GLN A 85 -16.99 -12.51 -10.89
CA GLN A 85 -17.70 -12.37 -9.62
C GLN A 85 -16.76 -12.30 -8.42
N ASP A 86 -15.70 -13.11 -8.41
CA ASP A 86 -14.75 -13.18 -7.30
C ASP A 86 -13.89 -11.92 -7.26
N ARG A 87 -13.45 -11.45 -8.44
CA ARG A 87 -12.73 -10.18 -8.58
C ARG A 87 -13.59 -8.99 -8.19
N ARG A 88 -14.88 -9.00 -8.54
CA ARG A 88 -15.84 -7.97 -8.10
C ARG A 88 -15.96 -7.93 -6.58
N LYS A 89 -16.15 -9.08 -5.93
CA LYS A 89 -16.21 -9.17 -4.46
C LYS A 89 -14.92 -8.67 -3.81
N ALA A 90 -13.76 -9.08 -4.33
CA ALA A 90 -12.47 -8.63 -3.83
C ALA A 90 -12.29 -7.10 -3.98
N CYS A 91 -12.70 -6.53 -5.11
CA CYS A 91 -12.69 -5.08 -5.35
C CYS A 91 -13.60 -4.35 -4.35
N LEU A 92 -14.83 -4.81 -4.18
CA LEU A 92 -15.79 -4.21 -3.24
C LEU A 92 -15.29 -4.28 -1.80
N ALA A 93 -14.70 -5.41 -1.39
CA ALA A 93 -14.12 -5.56 -0.06
C ALA A 93 -13.01 -4.53 0.20
N ARG A 94 -12.08 -4.37 -0.75
CA ARG A 94 -10.99 -3.38 -0.66
C ARG A 94 -11.49 -1.93 -0.67
N ALA A 95 -12.57 -1.66 -1.40
CA ALA A 95 -13.17 -0.33 -1.49
C ALA A 95 -13.95 0.08 -0.23
N ILE A 96 -14.40 -0.88 0.59
CA ILE A 96 -15.05 -0.61 1.89
C ILE A 96 -14.01 -0.29 2.99
N SER A 97 -12.77 -0.75 2.82
CA SER A 97 -11.70 -0.62 3.82
C SER A 97 -10.89 0.68 3.73
N ARG A 98 -11.25 1.62 2.85
CA ARG A 98 -10.59 2.94 2.72
C ARG A 98 -11.52 4.08 3.08
#